data_AF-A0A9E0DX37-F1
#
_entry.id   AF-A0A9E0DX37-F1
#
_cell.length_a   1.000
_cell.length_b   1.000
_cell.length_c   1.000
_cell.angle_alpha   90.00
_cell.angle_beta   90.00
_cell.angle_gamma   90.00
#
_symmetry.space_group_name_H-M   'P 1'
#
loop_
_entity.id
_entity.type
_entity.pdbx_description
1 polymer ?
#
loop_
_entity_poly.entity_id
_entity_poly.type
_entity_poly.pdbx_seq_one_letter_code
_entity_poly.pdbx_strand_id
1 'polypeptide(L)'
;METLLASPILSTVTTVIVAIVAFKMAFFTIKKVVVNLVLGFVAYYAAVHMFNIPMDVGFWLWALTALFGPIPMIVVAIWHAL
;
A
#
# COMPACT_ATOMS: atom_id res chain seq x y z
N MET A 1 -2.10 17.16 -34.03
CA MET A 1 -2.25 16.78 -32.60
C MET A 1 -0.94 16.95 -31.83
N GLU A 2 0.23 16.79 -32.48
CA GLU A 2 1.56 16.95 -31.86
C GLU A 2 1.96 18.42 -31.58
N THR A 3 1.38 19.38 -32.28
CA THR A 3 1.72 20.82 -32.15
C THR A 3 1.23 21.47 -30.87
N LEU A 4 0.17 20.93 -30.23
CA LEU A 4 -0.36 21.48 -28.96
C LEU A 4 0.50 21.06 -27.75
N LEU A 5 1.08 19.85 -27.79
CA LEU A 5 2.01 19.35 -26.77
C LEU A 5 3.40 19.99 -26.87
N ALA A 6 3.76 20.53 -28.05
CA ALA A 6 5.02 21.24 -28.27
C ALA A 6 5.05 22.66 -27.67
N SER A 7 3.90 23.17 -27.20
CA SER A 7 3.92 24.44 -26.46
C SER A 7 4.47 24.18 -25.04
N PRO A 8 5.53 24.90 -24.63
CA PRO A 8 6.19 24.67 -23.33
C PRO A 8 5.22 24.85 -22.15
N ILE A 9 4.19 25.69 -22.33
CA ILE A 9 3.15 25.95 -21.34
C ILE A 9 2.24 24.73 -21.16
N LEU A 10 1.71 24.12 -22.23
CA LEU A 10 0.84 22.93 -22.11
C LEU A 10 1.61 21.69 -21.62
N SER A 11 2.88 21.53 -22.02
CA SER A 11 3.73 20.43 -21.52
C SER A 11 3.97 20.55 -20.01
N THR A 12 4.22 21.76 -19.52
CA THR A 12 4.39 22.03 -18.08
C THR A 12 3.09 21.79 -17.31
N VAL A 13 1.95 22.23 -17.86
CA VAL A 13 0.64 22.04 -17.20
C VAL A 13 0.28 20.55 -17.12
N THR A 14 0.49 19.79 -18.19
CA THR A 14 0.20 18.34 -18.19
C THR A 14 1.11 17.57 -17.25
N THR A 15 2.40 17.88 -17.18
CA THR A 15 3.33 17.25 -16.20
C THR A 15 2.94 17.54 -14.75
N VAL A 16 2.52 18.77 -14.43
CA VAL A 16 2.02 19.11 -13.08
C VAL A 16 0.75 18.32 -12.73
N ILE A 17 -0.20 18.22 -13.66
CA ILE A 17 -1.43 17.45 -13.45
C ILE A 17 -1.11 15.97 -13.23
N VAL A 18 -0.24 15.38 -14.05
CA VAL A 18 0.18 13.98 -13.93
C VAL A 18 0.87 13.75 -12.58
N ALA A 19 1.75 14.66 -12.15
CA ALA A 19 2.41 14.57 -10.85
C ALA A 19 1.40 14.59 -9.70
N ILE A 20 0.41 15.48 -9.72
CA ILE A 20 -0.65 15.57 -8.69
C ILE A 20 -1.49 14.28 -8.66
N VAL A 21 -1.87 13.75 -9.81
CA VAL A 21 -2.65 12.51 -9.91
C VAL A 21 -1.84 11.32 -9.41
N ALA A 22 -0.57 11.20 -9.81
CA ALA A 22 0.32 10.15 -9.34
C ALA A 22 0.51 10.21 -7.82
N PHE A 23 0.70 11.41 -7.26
CA PHE A 23 0.77 11.61 -5.81
C PHE A 23 -0.53 11.15 -5.14
N LYS A 24 -1.68 11.60 -5.61
CA LYS A 24 -2.99 11.23 -5.04
C LYS A 24 -3.23 9.71 -5.08
N MET A 25 -2.85 9.05 -6.17
CA MET A 25 -2.95 7.60 -6.32
C MET A 25 -2.00 6.86 -5.37
N ALA A 26 -0.79 7.35 -5.16
CA ALA A 26 0.14 6.80 -4.18
C ALA A 26 -0.44 6.90 -2.74
N PHE A 27 -1.00 8.05 -2.36
CA PHE A 27 -1.64 8.24 -1.05
C PHE A 27 -2.88 7.36 -0.87
N PHE A 28 -3.71 7.23 -1.92
CA PHE A 28 -4.87 6.33 -1.90
C PHE A 28 -4.46 4.87 -1.71
N THR A 29 -3.37 4.47 -2.38
CA THR A 29 -2.80 3.13 -2.27
C THR A 29 -2.32 2.88 -0.85
N ILE A 30 -1.51 3.77 -0.27
CA ILE A 30 -1.03 3.66 1.11
C ILE A 30 -2.19 3.53 2.09
N LYS A 31 -3.22 4.39 1.99
CA LYS A 31 -4.41 4.30 2.86
C LYS A 31 -5.10 2.94 2.74
N LYS A 32 -5.27 2.42 1.53
CA LYS A 32 -5.87 1.10 1.29
C LYS A 32 -5.01 -0.02 1.88
N VAL A 33 -3.68 0.06 1.74
CA VAL A 33 -2.75 -0.90 2.35
C VAL A 33 -2.86 -0.89 3.86
N VAL A 34 -2.87 0.29 4.48
CA VAL A 34 -2.95 0.42 5.95
C VAL A 34 -4.27 -0.17 6.48
N VAL A 35 -5.41 0.14 5.86
CA VAL A 35 -6.72 -0.40 6.29
C VAL A 35 -6.75 -1.92 6.19
N ASN A 36 -6.22 -2.49 5.10
CA ASN A 36 -6.19 -3.95 4.94
C ASN A 36 -5.17 -4.64 5.85
N LEU A 37 -4.04 -3.99 6.13
CA LEU A 37 -3.07 -4.46 7.11
C LEU A 37 -3.70 -4.57 8.50
N VAL A 38 -4.41 -3.53 8.92
CA VAL A 38 -5.13 -3.51 10.21
C VAL A 38 -6.22 -4.58 10.25
N LEU A 39 -7.06 -4.67 9.22
CA LEU A 39 -8.12 -5.68 9.15
C LEU A 39 -7.55 -7.10 9.16
N GLY A 40 -6.45 -7.34 8.44
CA GLY A 40 -5.79 -8.62 8.48
C GLY A 40 -5.23 -8.93 9.88
N PHE A 41 -4.66 -7.94 10.58
CA PHE A 41 -4.13 -8.13 11.94
C PHE A 41 -5.25 -8.48 12.92
N VAL A 42 -6.40 -7.82 12.79
CA VAL A 42 -7.60 -8.14 13.56
C VAL A 42 -8.09 -9.56 13.25
N ALA A 43 -8.08 -9.96 11.98
CA ALA A 43 -8.45 -11.32 11.57
C ALA A 43 -7.47 -12.38 12.12
N TYR A 44 -6.17 -12.10 12.08
CA TYR A 44 -5.13 -12.93 12.68
C TYR A 44 -5.36 -13.07 14.19
N TYR A 45 -5.55 -11.95 14.89
CA TYR A 45 -5.77 -11.93 16.32
C TYR A 45 -7.03 -12.71 16.70
N ALA A 46 -8.14 -12.50 15.98
CA ALA A 46 -9.38 -13.24 16.19
C ALA A 46 -9.18 -14.75 15.98
N ALA A 47 -8.51 -15.16 14.90
CA ALA A 47 -8.24 -16.57 14.62
C ALA A 47 -7.41 -17.24 15.71
N VAL A 48 -6.36 -16.57 16.20
CA VAL A 48 -5.47 -17.13 17.23
C VAL A 48 -6.09 -17.09 18.62
N HIS A 49 -6.69 -15.97 19.03
CA HIS A 49 -7.14 -15.78 20.42
C HIS A 49 -8.61 -16.15 20.64
N MET A 50 -9.48 -15.97 19.65
CA MET A 50 -10.91 -16.30 19.78
C MET A 50 -11.19 -17.73 19.31
N PHE A 51 -10.59 -18.15 18.19
CA PHE A 51 -10.83 -19.46 17.60
C PHE A 51 -9.75 -20.51 17.93
N ASN A 52 -8.68 -20.13 18.65
CA ASN A 52 -7.55 -21.01 19.00
C ASN A 52 -6.94 -21.75 17.79
N ILE A 53 -6.99 -21.14 16.61
CA ILE A 53 -6.38 -21.69 15.40
C ILE A 53 -4.91 -21.25 15.40
N PRO A 54 -3.94 -22.19 15.45
CA PRO A 54 -2.52 -21.84 15.42
C PRO A 54 -2.15 -21.36 14.02
N MET A 55 -2.25 -20.05 13.79
CA MET A 55 -1.85 -19.41 12.55
C MET A 55 -0.44 -18.83 12.70
N ASP A 56 0.44 -19.17 11.77
CA ASP A 56 1.78 -18.57 11.68
C ASP A 56 1.68 -17.12 11.21
N VAL A 57 2.22 -16.21 12.01
CA VAL A 57 2.32 -14.77 11.71
C VAL A 57 3.02 -14.56 10.36
N GLY A 58 4.08 -15.31 10.08
CA GLY A 58 4.88 -15.20 8.85
C GLY A 58 4.11 -15.58 7.59
N PHE A 59 3.23 -16.59 7.65
CA PHE A 59 2.41 -17.00 6.52
C PHE A 59 1.32 -15.96 6.18
N TRP A 60 0.66 -15.44 7.20
CA TRP A 60 -0.33 -14.37 7.05
C TRP A 60 0.30 -13.07 6.50
N LEU A 61 1.52 -12.74 6.94
CA LEU A 61 2.26 -11.57 6.45
C LEU A 61 2.78 -11.72 5.03
N TRP A 62 3.23 -12.92 4.66
CA TRP A 62 3.56 -13.23 3.28
C TRP A 62 2.34 -13.00 2.36
N ALA A 63 1.15 -13.44 2.79
CA ALA A 63 -0.09 -13.25 2.04
C ALA A 63 -0.47 -11.77 1.88
N LEU A 64 -0.32 -10.96 2.93
CA LEU A 64 -0.54 -9.51 2.83
C LEU A 64 0.48 -8.82 1.93
N THR A 65 1.73 -9.24 1.97
CA THR A 65 2.80 -8.69 1.13
C THR A 65 2.57 -9.03 -0.33
N ALA A 66 2.09 -10.24 -0.63
CA ALA A 66 1.68 -10.62 -1.98
C ALA A 66 0.53 -9.76 -2.52
N LEU A 67 -0.40 -9.32 -1.66
CA LEU A 67 -1.56 -8.51 -2.04
C LEU A 67 -1.28 -7.00 -2.12
N PHE A 68 -0.41 -6.47 -1.25
CA PHE A 68 -0.21 -5.03 -1.05
C PHE A 68 1.22 -4.55 -1.37
N GLY A 69 2.08 -5.45 -1.86
CA GLY A 69 3.48 -5.15 -2.18
C GLY A 69 4.38 -5.19 -0.94
N PRO A 70 5.60 -4.64 -0.99
CA PRO A 70 6.60 -4.77 0.07
C PRO A 70 6.27 -3.97 1.35
N ILE A 71 5.22 -3.14 1.34
CA ILE A 71 4.89 -2.22 2.44
C ILE A 71 4.56 -2.96 3.76
N PRO A 72 3.75 -4.04 3.79
CA PRO A 72 3.52 -4.82 5.00
C PRO A 72 4.79 -5.45 5.60
N MET A 73 5.75 -5.89 4.77
CA MET A 73 7.03 -6.41 5.26
C MET A 73 7.87 -5.35 5.95
N ILE A 74 7.90 -4.11 5.42
CA ILE A 74 8.65 -3.01 6.01
C ILE A 74 8.13 -2.69 7.42
N VAL A 75 6.80 -2.68 7.60
CA VAL A 75 6.17 -2.42 8.91
C VAL A 75 6.61 -3.45 9.95
N VAL A 76 6.70 -4.73 9.57
CA VAL A 76 7.11 -5.80 10.49
C VAL A 76 8.61 -5.85 10.69
N ALA A 77 9.40 -5.54 9.68
CA ALA A 77 10.84 -5.38 9.86
C ALA A 77 11.16 -4.29 10.90
N ILE A 78 10.39 -3.20 10.91
CA ILE A 78 10.50 -2.17 11.96
C ILE A 78 10.02 -2.71 13.31
N TRP A 79 8.91 -3.45 13.36
CA TRP A 79 8.39 -4.04 14.61
C TRP A 79 9.37 -5.03 15.25
N HIS A 80 10.04 -5.88 14.46
CA HIS A 80 11.02 -6.84 14.96
C HIS A 80 12.37 -6.21 15.30
N ALA A 81 12.68 -5.04 14.74
CA ALA A 81 13.92 -4.31 15.01
C ALA A 81 13.82 -3.38 16.24
N LEU A 82 12.61 -3.18 16.78
CA LEU A 82 12.33 -2.36 17.96
C LEU A 82 12.19 -3.24 19.22
#